data_AF-A0A920PP34-F1
#
_entry.id   AF-A0A920PP34-F1
#
_cell.length_a   1.000
_cell.length_b   1.000
_cell.length_c   1.000
_cell.angle_alpha   90.00
_cell.angle_beta   90.00
_cell.angle_gamma   90.00
#
_symmetry.space_group_name_H-M   'P 1'
#
loop_
_entity.id
_entity.type
_entity.pdbx_description
1 polymer ?
#
loop_
_entity_poly.entity_id
_entity_poly.type
_entity_poly.pdbx_seq_one_letter_code
_entity_poly.pdbx_strand_id
1 'polypeptide(L)'
;MRSDSSPAGAGQYLTPDAAIDLPDSPYHGMDRYAARKKIVADLESAGLIEKIQNHRLMVPRGDRSNSVVEPYLTDQWYVRAKPLAEPAIKAVEDGRIRFIPQNWSHTYYEWMHNIQDWCISRQIWWGHRIPAWYDDQGIFSWPG
;
A
#
# COMPACT_ATOMS: atom_id res chain seq x y z
N MET A 1 3.06 11.26 -12.15
CA MET A 1 3.48 10.49 -13.34
C MET A 1 2.99 9.08 -13.11
N ARG A 2 1.98 8.60 -13.86
CA ARG A 2 1.52 7.22 -13.78
C ARG A 2 2.74 6.37 -14.19
N SER A 3 3.37 5.67 -13.24
CA SER A 3 4.42 4.71 -13.60
C SER A 3 3.75 3.63 -14.43
N ASP A 4 4.31 3.31 -15.61
CA ASP A 4 3.77 2.32 -16.53
C ASP A 4 3.19 1.12 -15.78
N SER A 5 1.87 0.99 -15.86
CA SER A 5 1.12 0.00 -15.12
C SER A 5 1.25 -1.34 -15.85
N SER A 6 1.87 -2.31 -15.19
CA SER A 6 1.44 -3.71 -15.33
C SER A 6 -0.08 -3.77 -15.30
N PRO A 7 -0.73 -4.66 -16.08
CA PRO A 7 -2.18 -4.72 -16.15
C PRO A 7 -2.75 -4.78 -14.73
N ALA A 8 -3.58 -3.79 -14.39
CA ALA A 8 -4.23 -3.70 -13.10
C ALA A 8 -4.91 -5.04 -12.80
N GLY A 9 -4.47 -5.73 -11.75
CA GLY A 9 -5.03 -7.00 -11.31
C GLY A 9 -4.21 -8.26 -11.58
N ALA A 10 -3.10 -8.21 -12.34
CA ALA A 10 -2.24 -9.38 -12.48
C ALA A 10 -1.61 -9.76 -11.13
N GLY A 11 -2.05 -10.88 -10.55
CA GLY A 11 -1.61 -11.37 -9.23
C GLY A 11 -2.48 -10.93 -8.05
N GLN A 12 -3.62 -10.28 -8.29
CA GLN A 12 -4.60 -9.96 -7.25
C GLN A 12 -5.56 -11.14 -7.07
N TYR A 13 -5.65 -11.69 -5.85
CA TYR A 13 -6.51 -12.84 -5.53
C TYR A 13 -7.66 -12.48 -4.57
N LEU A 14 -7.78 -11.21 -4.22
CA LEU A 14 -8.84 -10.69 -3.36
C LEU A 14 -9.61 -9.61 -4.09
N THR A 15 -10.93 -9.58 -3.91
CA THR A 15 -11.80 -8.46 -4.26
C THR A 15 -11.58 -7.27 -3.31
N PRO A 16 -12.07 -6.06 -3.63
CA PRO A 16 -11.95 -4.89 -2.74
C PRO A 16 -12.55 -5.10 -1.34
N ASP A 17 -13.54 -5.99 -1.22
CA ASP A 17 -14.18 -6.38 0.04
C ASP A 17 -13.49 -7.56 0.72
N ALA A 18 -12.30 -7.94 0.24
CA ALA A 18 -11.44 -8.98 0.77
C ALA A 18 -12.03 -10.42 0.71
N ALA A 19 -12.83 -10.68 -0.32
CA ALA A 19 -13.26 -12.03 -0.71
C ALA A 19 -12.31 -12.63 -1.75
N ILE A 20 -12.21 -13.96 -1.85
CA ILE A 20 -11.35 -14.63 -2.84
C ILE A 20 -11.86 -14.39 -4.27
N ASP A 21 -10.97 -13.91 -5.15
CA ASP A 21 -11.24 -13.63 -6.56
C ASP A 21 -10.54 -14.65 -7.49
N LEU A 22 -10.98 -15.91 -7.40
CA LEU A 22 -10.50 -17.00 -8.27
C LEU A 22 -11.68 -17.83 -8.81
N PRO A 23 -12.27 -17.49 -9.98
CA PRO A 23 -13.53 -18.08 -10.45
C PRO A 23 -13.56 -19.61 -10.53
N ASP A 24 -12.44 -20.24 -10.92
CA ASP A 24 -12.33 -21.70 -11.04
C ASP A 24 -12.04 -22.40 -9.71
N SER A 25 -11.93 -21.65 -8.62
CA SER A 25 -11.62 -22.17 -7.29
C SER A 25 -12.88 -22.46 -6.48
N PRO A 26 -12.92 -23.56 -5.70
CA PRO A 26 -14.00 -23.80 -4.75
C PRO A 26 -14.09 -22.75 -3.62
N TYR A 27 -13.12 -21.85 -3.53
CA TYR A 27 -13.08 -20.77 -2.54
C TYR A 27 -13.56 -19.43 -3.09
N HIS A 28 -13.88 -19.33 -4.39
CA HIS A 28 -14.33 -18.08 -5.01
C HIS A 28 -15.49 -17.44 -4.23
N GLY A 29 -15.41 -16.13 -4.01
CA GLY A 29 -16.44 -15.36 -3.28
C GLY A 29 -16.45 -15.56 -1.77
N MET A 30 -15.65 -16.46 -1.20
CA MET A 30 -15.52 -16.59 0.25
C MET A 30 -14.75 -15.42 0.85
N ASP A 31 -15.17 -14.91 2.03
CA ASP A 31 -14.32 -14.05 2.85
C ASP A 31 -12.98 -14.73 3.16
N ARG A 32 -11.88 -13.96 3.14
CA ARG A 32 -10.52 -14.48 3.32
C ARG A 32 -10.30 -15.34 4.57
N TYR A 33 -10.99 -15.06 5.68
CA TYR A 33 -10.83 -15.85 6.90
C TYR A 33 -11.61 -17.17 6.81
N ALA A 34 -12.79 -17.15 6.21
CA ALA A 34 -13.57 -18.35 5.92
C ALA A 34 -12.80 -19.25 4.92
N ALA A 35 -12.29 -18.65 3.84
CA ALA A 35 -11.45 -19.33 2.86
C ALA A 35 -10.22 -19.96 3.51
N ARG A 36 -9.48 -19.22 4.36
CA ARG A 36 -8.31 -19.75 5.08
C ARG A 36 -8.66 -21.01 5.89
N LYS A 37 -9.75 -20.99 6.65
CA LYS A 37 -10.17 -22.14 7.46
C LYS A 37 -10.50 -23.35 6.57
N LYS A 38 -11.22 -23.12 5.48
CA LYS A 38 -11.58 -24.19 4.54
C LYS A 38 -10.35 -24.77 3.83
N ILE A 39 -9.44 -23.92 3.36
CA ILE A 39 -8.19 -24.34 2.71
C ILE A 39 -7.37 -25.23 3.66
N VAL A 40 -7.25 -24.86 4.93
CA VAL A 40 -6.53 -25.69 5.92
C VAL A 40 -7.21 -27.06 6.07
N ALA A 41 -8.54 -27.10 6.23
CA ALA A 41 -9.28 -28.37 6.36
C ALA A 41 -9.17 -29.27 5.12
N ASP A 42 -9.21 -28.68 3.92
CA ASP A 42 -9.07 -29.41 2.65
C ASP A 42 -7.63 -29.96 2.50
N LEU A 43 -6.60 -29.21 2.93
CA LEU A 43 -5.21 -29.66 2.97
C LEU A 43 -4.95 -30.76 4.01
N GLU A 44 -5.57 -30.68 5.19
CA GLU A 44 -5.53 -31.73 6.21
C GLU A 44 -6.15 -33.03 5.68
N SER A 45 -7.32 -32.93 5.04
CA SER A 45 -8.02 -34.07 4.45
C SER A 45 -7.24 -34.74 3.34
N ALA A 46 -6.46 -33.95 2.58
CA ALA A 46 -5.58 -34.45 1.52
C ALA A 46 -4.24 -35.01 2.05
N GLY A 47 -3.95 -34.89 3.35
CA GLY A 47 -2.67 -35.31 3.93
C GLY A 47 -1.48 -34.44 3.49
N LEU A 48 -1.72 -33.20 3.07
CA LEU A 48 -0.71 -32.28 2.53
C LEU A 48 -0.10 -31.35 3.60
N ILE A 49 -0.40 -31.59 4.88
CA ILE A 49 0.12 -30.82 6.01
C ILE A 49 1.10 -31.68 6.80
N GLU A 50 2.36 -31.23 6.86
CA GLU A 50 3.36 -31.84 7.73
C GLU A 50 3.15 -31.46 9.21
N LYS A 51 2.87 -30.18 9.50
CA LYS A 51 2.73 -29.67 10.88
C LYS A 51 1.95 -28.36 10.97
N ILE A 52 1.14 -28.21 12.03
CA ILE A 52 0.51 -26.95 12.42
C ILE A 52 1.08 -26.50 13.77
N GLN A 53 1.49 -25.24 13.88
CA GLN A 53 2.05 -24.67 15.12
C GLN A 53 1.51 -23.27 15.36
N ASN A 54 1.31 -22.93 16.62
CA ASN A 54 0.96 -21.59 17.03
C ASN A 54 2.15 -20.65 16.79
N HIS A 55 1.90 -19.56 16.07
CA HIS A 55 2.89 -18.54 15.78
C HIS A 55 2.33 -17.15 16.08
N ARG A 56 3.10 -16.32 16.80
CA ARG A 56 2.72 -14.94 17.07
C ARG A 56 3.16 -14.06 15.90
N LEU A 57 2.19 -13.66 15.08
CA LEU A 57 2.40 -12.73 13.98
C LEU A 57 2.05 -11.30 14.38
N MET A 58 2.89 -10.33 14.01
CA MET A 58 2.58 -8.91 14.11
C MET A 58 1.80 -8.48 12.86
N VAL A 59 0.48 -8.46 12.96
CA VAL A 59 -0.41 -8.13 11.83
C VAL A 59 -0.61 -6.61 11.75
N PRO A 60 -0.32 -5.96 10.60
CA PRO A 60 -0.56 -4.53 10.43
C PRO A 60 -2.06 -4.23 10.49
N ARG A 61 -2.40 -3.16 11.21
CA ARG A 61 -3.78 -2.71 11.40
C ARG A 61 -3.91 -1.25 11.03
N GLY A 62 -5.06 -0.89 10.48
CA GLY A 62 -5.38 0.50 10.17
C GLY A 62 -5.47 1.31 11.46
N ASP A 63 -4.81 2.46 11.50
CA ASP A 63 -4.73 3.34 12.68
C ASP A 63 -6.11 3.76 13.22
N ARG A 64 -7.10 3.94 12.34
CA ARG A 64 -8.44 4.41 12.72
C ARG A 64 -9.45 3.30 13.00
N SER A 65 -9.51 2.26 12.17
CA SER A 65 -10.51 1.19 12.27
C SER A 65 -10.01 -0.03 13.04
N ASN A 66 -8.69 -0.14 13.24
CA ASN A 66 -8.00 -1.31 13.77
C ASN A 66 -8.22 -2.60 12.94
N SER A 67 -8.78 -2.48 11.74
CA SER A 67 -8.95 -3.59 10.79
C SER A 67 -7.59 -4.03 10.24
N VAL A 68 -7.45 -5.32 9.95
CA VAL A 68 -6.25 -5.86 9.30
C VAL A 68 -6.09 -5.22 7.91
N VAL A 69 -4.89 -4.70 7.63
CA VAL A 69 -4.56 -4.11 6.32
C VAL A 69 -4.12 -5.22 5.37
N GLU A 70 -4.79 -5.31 4.22
CA GLU A 70 -4.44 -6.24 3.16
C GLU A 70 -3.74 -5.48 2.02
N PRO A 71 -2.65 -6.04 1.45
CA PRO A 71 -2.08 -5.52 0.22
C PRO A 71 -3.09 -5.64 -0.93
N TYR A 72 -3.31 -4.55 -1.64
CA TYR A 72 -4.21 -4.51 -2.78
C TYR A 72 -3.65 -3.54 -3.84
N LEU A 73 -3.45 -4.04 -5.06
CA LEU A 73 -2.91 -3.22 -6.14
C LEU A 73 -3.99 -2.29 -6.70
N THR A 74 -3.74 -0.98 -6.63
CA THR A 74 -4.61 0.06 -7.18
C THR A 74 -3.77 1.15 -7.85
N ASP A 75 -4.35 1.77 -8.87
CA ASP A 75 -3.78 3.00 -9.43
C ASP A 75 -3.95 4.15 -8.44
N GLN A 76 -2.84 4.82 -8.13
CA GLN A 76 -2.81 5.91 -7.17
C GLN A 76 -1.92 7.05 -7.69
N TRP A 77 -2.14 8.25 -7.16
CA TRP A 77 -1.34 9.43 -7.44
C TRP A 77 -0.16 9.52 -6.47
N TYR A 78 1.04 9.60 -7.04
CA TYR A 78 2.29 9.72 -6.30
C TYR A 78 3.04 11.01 -6.64
N VAL A 79 3.70 11.56 -5.64
CA VAL A 79 4.71 12.62 -5.79
C VAL A 79 6.09 11.97 -5.74
N ARG A 80 6.93 12.28 -6.73
CA ARG A 80 8.34 11.87 -6.74
C ARG A 80 9.07 12.59 -5.62
N ALA A 81 9.35 11.89 -4.53
CA ALA A 81 9.77 12.53 -3.28
C ALA A 81 11.26 12.87 -3.24
N LYS A 82 12.10 12.04 -3.88
CA LYS A 82 13.56 12.19 -3.91
C LYS A 82 14.06 13.61 -4.28
N PRO A 83 13.63 14.23 -5.41
CA PRO A 83 14.10 15.58 -5.75
C PRO A 83 13.62 16.66 -4.78
N LEU A 84 12.53 16.42 -4.04
CA LEU A 84 12.06 17.33 -2.99
C LEU A 84 12.87 17.18 -1.70
N ALA A 85 13.43 15.99 -1.46
CA ALA A 85 14.24 15.71 -0.28
C ALA A 85 15.62 16.39 -0.34
N GLU A 86 16.24 16.44 -1.51
CA GLU A 86 17.57 17.04 -1.73
C GLU A 86 17.72 18.47 -1.17
N PRO A 87 16.87 19.46 -1.54
CA PRO A 87 17.01 20.82 -1.01
C PRO A 87 16.71 20.92 0.49
N ALA A 88 15.88 20.02 1.03
CA ALA A 88 15.53 20.00 2.44
C ALA A 88 16.68 19.43 3.30
N ILE A 89 17.32 18.34 2.84
CA ILE A 89 18.56 17.81 3.43
C ILE A 89 19.63 18.90 3.49
N LYS A 90 19.87 19.55 2.33
CA LYS A 90 20.88 20.60 2.21
C LYS A 90 20.61 21.78 3.16
N ALA A 91 19.35 22.13 3.43
CA ALA A 91 19.02 23.20 4.36
C ALA A 91 19.46 22.90 5.80
N VAL A 92 19.44 21.63 6.20
CA VAL A 92 19.93 21.20 7.53
C VAL A 92 21.45 21.11 7.54
N GLU A 93 22.06 20.59 6.47
CA GLU A 93 23.53 20.51 6.33
C GLU A 93 24.19 21.89 6.32
N ASP A 94 23.60 22.86 5.61
CA ASP A 94 24.08 24.25 5.56
C ASP A 94 23.84 25.00 6.88
N GLY A 95 23.16 24.39 7.86
CA GLY A 95 22.82 25.02 9.15
C GLY A 95 21.70 26.07 9.06
N ARG A 96 21.04 26.22 7.90
CA ARG A 96 19.86 27.09 7.72
C ARG A 96 18.67 26.61 8.56
N ILE A 97 18.60 25.30 8.83
CA ILE A 97 17.67 24.67 9.76
C ILE A 97 18.48 23.94 10.84
N ARG A 98 18.06 24.09 12.10
CA ARG A 98 18.71 23.43 13.25
C ARG A 98 17.68 22.68 14.09
N PHE A 99 17.99 21.43 14.41
CA PHE A 99 17.17 20.61 15.30
C PHE A 99 17.57 20.83 16.77
N ILE A 100 16.57 20.86 17.66
CA ILE A 100 16.78 20.92 19.11
C ILE A 100 15.92 19.84 19.77
N PRO A 101 16.53 18.86 20.46
CA PRO A 101 17.96 18.59 20.56
C PRO A 101 18.62 18.17 19.21
N GLN A 102 19.95 18.34 19.10
CA GLN A 102 20.69 18.16 17.84
C GLN A 102 20.63 16.72 17.29
N ASN A 103 20.52 15.71 18.17
CA ASN A 103 20.49 14.30 17.75
C ASN A 103 19.30 13.95 16.85
N TRP A 104 18.21 14.73 16.85
CA TRP A 104 17.09 14.54 15.93
C TRP A 104 17.46 14.71 14.45
N SER A 105 18.57 15.40 14.15
CA SER A 105 19.05 15.49 12.76
C SER A 105 19.40 14.11 12.20
N HIS A 106 19.87 13.17 13.03
CA HIS A 106 20.20 11.82 12.59
C HIS A 106 18.97 11.07 12.07
N THR A 107 17.90 11.02 12.87
CA THR A 107 16.62 10.42 12.45
C THR A 107 16.03 11.11 11.23
N TYR A 108 16.17 12.44 11.14
CA TYR A 108 15.76 13.19 9.96
C TYR A 108 16.52 12.73 8.71
N TYR A 109 17.86 12.65 8.75
CA TYR A 109 18.66 12.20 7.61
C TYR A 109 18.33 10.75 7.22
N GLU A 110 18.19 9.85 8.19
CA GLU A 110 17.77 8.47 7.93
C GLU A 110 16.44 8.40 7.16
N TRP A 111 15.45 9.21 7.55
CA TRP A 111 14.16 9.27 6.85
C TRP A 111 14.29 9.89 5.45
N MET A 112 15.00 11.01 5.33
CA MET A 112 15.13 11.75 4.08
C MET A 112 15.93 11.00 3.01
N HIS A 113 17.00 10.28 3.40
CA HIS A 113 17.80 9.49 2.45
C HIS A 113 17.07 8.23 1.96
N ASN A 114 16.18 7.67 2.77
CA ASN A 114 15.40 6.47 2.43
C ASN A 114 13.97 6.79 1.93
N ILE A 115 13.69 8.07 1.65
CA ILE A 115 12.35 8.53 1.30
C ILE A 115 11.82 7.80 0.05
N GLN A 116 10.58 7.32 0.17
CA GLN A 116 9.84 6.70 -0.93
C GLN A 116 8.88 7.70 -1.55
N ASP A 117 8.44 7.44 -2.78
CA ASP A 117 7.45 8.27 -3.44
C ASP A 117 6.16 8.32 -2.62
N TRP A 118 5.65 9.54 -2.43
CA TRP A 118 4.55 9.78 -1.51
C TRP A 118 3.21 9.59 -2.22
N CYS A 119 2.46 8.58 -1.80
CA CYS A 119 1.07 8.40 -2.22
C CYS A 119 0.21 9.53 -1.63
N ILE A 120 -0.35 10.38 -2.49
CA ILE A 120 -1.18 11.53 -2.09
C ILE A 120 -2.67 11.32 -2.32
N SER A 121 -3.06 10.33 -3.13
CA SER A 121 -4.49 10.00 -3.32
C SER A 121 -5.04 9.18 -2.16
N ARG A 122 -6.31 9.38 -1.86
CA ARG A 122 -7.07 8.67 -0.83
C ARG A 122 -8.48 8.44 -1.34
N GLN A 123 -9.03 7.25 -1.10
CA GLN A 123 -10.42 6.91 -1.39
C GLN A 123 -11.28 7.27 -0.17
N ILE A 124 -11.47 8.58 0.06
CA ILE A 124 -12.23 9.14 1.19
C ILE A 124 -13.20 10.22 0.71
N TRP A 125 -14.27 10.44 1.46
CA TRP A 125 -15.29 11.45 1.16
C TRP A 125 -14.87 12.87 1.55
N TRP A 126 -14.10 13.01 2.64
CA TRP A 126 -13.70 14.31 3.17
C TRP A 126 -12.23 14.61 2.88
N GLY A 127 -11.99 15.65 2.08
CA GLY A 127 -10.66 16.11 1.69
C GLY A 127 -10.70 16.98 0.45
N HIS A 128 -9.53 17.47 0.03
CA HIS A 128 -9.41 18.20 -1.23
C HIS A 128 -9.44 17.21 -2.41
N ARG A 129 -10.31 17.48 -3.38
CA ARG A 129 -10.32 16.72 -4.64
C ARG A 129 -9.04 17.02 -5.42
N ILE A 130 -8.35 15.98 -5.87
CA ILE A 130 -7.19 16.13 -6.76
C ILE A 130 -7.70 16.77 -8.08
N PRO A 131 -7.12 17.89 -8.53
CA PRO A 131 -7.51 18.56 -9.78
C PRO A 131 -6.92 17.79 -10.97
N ALA A 132 -7.50 16.63 -11.25
CA ALA A 132 -7.15 15.78 -12.37
C ALA A 132 -8.40 15.50 -13.21
N TRP A 133 -8.24 15.61 -14.53
CA TRP A 133 -9.28 15.35 -15.51
C TRP A 133 -8.79 14.26 -16.46
N TYR A 134 -9.74 13.45 -16.93
CA TYR A 134 -9.48 12.37 -17.85
C TYR A 134 -10.45 12.53 -19.03
N ASP A 135 -9.99 12.17 -20.22
CA ASP A 135 -10.87 12.07 -21.37
C ASP A 135 -11.73 10.79 -21.34
N ASP A 136 -12.58 10.61 -22.35
CA ASP A 136 -13.45 9.44 -22.48
C ASP A 136 -12.68 8.11 -22.62
N GLN A 137 -11.39 8.17 -22.93
CA GLN A 137 -10.50 6.99 -23.00
C GLN A 137 -9.74 6.74 -21.69
N GLY A 138 -9.98 7.55 -20.66
CA GLY A 138 -9.30 7.42 -19.37
C GLY A 138 -7.84 7.89 -19.39
N ILE A 139 -7.44 8.64 -20.42
CA ILE A 139 -6.11 9.25 -20.51
C ILE A 139 -6.13 10.55 -19.71
N PHE A 140 -5.16 10.67 -18.82
CA PHE A 140 -4.96 11.90 -18.07
C PHE A 140 -4.45 12.99 -19.02
N SER A 141 -5.19 14.09 -19.12
CA SER A 141 -4.73 15.29 -19.82
C SER A 141 -4.54 16.42 -18.80
N TRP A 142 -3.37 17.03 -18.85
CA TRP A 142 -3.17 18.31 -18.18
C TRP A 142 -3.69 19.40 -19.12
N PRO A 143 -4.62 20.27 -18.69
CA PRO A 143 -4.98 21.44 -19.46
C PRO A 143 -3.83 22.45 -19.35
N GLY A 144 -2.86 22.36 -20.24
CA GLY A 144 -1.72 23.29 -20.34
C GLY A 144 -0.88 23.02 -21.57
#